data_AF-A0A2V9P3L8-F1
#
_entry.id   AF-A0A2V9P3L8-F1
#
_cell.length_a   1.000
_cell.length_b   1.000
_cell.length_c   1.000
_cell.angle_alpha   90.00
_cell.angle_beta   90.00
_cell.angle_gamma   90.00
#
_symmetry.space_group_name_H-M   'P 1'
#
loop_
_entity.id
_entity.type
_entity.pdbx_description
1 polymer ?
#
loop_
_entity_poly.entity_id
_entity_poly.type
_entity_poly.pdbx_seq_one_letter_code
_entity_poly.pdbx_strand_id
1 'polypeptide(L)' 'MSVDTPHTKFLLLFAIVRFDFPVNSEYPANSVSVVKVFSSQEAADQEASRPNHVNENKSCRYDIYVTRFIA' A
#
# COMPACT_ATOMS: atom_id res chain seq x y z
N MET A 1 -8.76 9.87 -24.33
CA MET A 1 -8.45 10.50 -23.04
C MET A 1 -7.05 10.05 -22.66
N SER A 2 -6.04 10.90 -22.85
CA SER A 2 -4.66 10.55 -22.52
C SER A 2 -4.52 10.51 -21.00
N VAL A 3 -4.13 9.35 -20.47
CA VAL A 3 -3.82 9.18 -19.05
C VAL A 3 -2.60 10.04 -18.75
N ASP A 4 -2.77 11.05 -17.90
CA ASP A 4 -1.70 11.89 -17.36
C ASP A 4 -0.58 11.01 -16.83
N THR A 5 0.47 10.85 -17.65
CA THR A 5 1.69 10.18 -17.22
C THR A 5 2.47 11.21 -16.43
N PRO A 6 2.70 11.02 -15.11
CA PRO A 6 3.47 11.99 -14.35
C PRO A 6 4.87 12.07 -14.97
N HIS A 7 5.37 13.30 -15.23
CA HIS A 7 6.70 13.57 -15.80
C HIS A 7 7.86 13.20 -14.84
N THR A 8 7.81 12.04 -14.20
CA THR A 8 8.82 11.59 -13.24
C THR A 8 9.90 10.78 -13.96
N LYS A 9 11.17 11.15 -13.73
CA LYS A 9 12.33 10.36 -14.17
C LYS A 9 12.50 9.03 -13.41
N PHE A 10 11.74 8.85 -12.33
CA PHE A 10 11.83 7.70 -11.44
C PHE A 10 10.69 6.72 -11.70
N LEU A 11 11.00 5.43 -11.63
CA LEU A 11 10.00 4.36 -11.74
C LEU A 11 8.95 4.52 -10.62
N LEU A 12 7.69 4.64 -11.01
CA LEU A 12 6.56 4.61 -10.10
C LEU A 12 6.34 3.18 -9.61
N LEU A 13 6.19 3.04 -8.30
CA LEU A 13 5.88 1.78 -7.64
C LEU A 13 4.64 1.97 -6.76
N PHE A 14 3.91 0.89 -6.53
CA PHE A 14 2.68 0.84 -5.75
C PHE A 14 2.93 -0.06 -4.55
N ALA A 15 3.11 0.55 -3.39
CA ALA A 15 3.38 -0.15 -2.14
C ALA A 15 2.07 -0.42 -1.41
N ILE A 16 1.80 -1.69 -1.09
CA ILE A 16 0.72 -2.07 -0.18
C ILE A 16 1.25 -1.93 1.25
N VAL A 17 0.63 -1.05 2.02
CA VAL A 17 0.97 -0.76 3.41
C VAL A 17 -0.12 -1.29 4.31
N ARG A 18 0.25 -2.12 5.28
CA ARG A 18 -0.63 -2.57 6.35
C ARG A 18 -0.53 -1.61 7.53
N PHE A 19 -1.68 -1.22 8.04
CA PHE A 19 -1.84 -0.48 9.29
C PHE A 19 -2.58 -1.37 10.28
N ASP A 20 -2.01 -1.57 11.46
CA ASP A 20 -2.72 -2.14 12.61
C ASP A 20 -3.26 -1.01 13.50
N PHE A 21 -4.53 -1.10 13.88
CA PHE A 21 -5.25 -0.09 14.66
C PHE A 21 -5.56 -0.57 16.09
N PRO A 22 -5.67 0.36 17.06
CA PRO A 22 -5.38 1.79 16.92
C PRO A 22 -3.88 2.04 16.72
N VAL A 23 -3.49 3.01 15.88
CA VAL A 23 -2.07 3.38 15.75
C VAL A 23 -1.67 4.16 17.01
N ASN A 24 -1.21 3.45 18.04
CA ASN A 24 -0.68 4.02 19.27
C ASN A 24 0.82 3.74 19.39
N SER A 25 1.62 4.80 19.51
CA SER A 25 3.07 4.75 19.72
C SER A 25 3.50 4.04 21.01
N GLU A 26 2.59 3.89 21.98
CA GLU A 26 2.84 3.20 23.25
C GLU A 26 2.72 1.67 23.16
N TYR A 27 2.09 1.16 22.10
CA TYR A 27 1.93 -0.28 21.90
C TYR A 27 2.74 -0.73 20.67
N PRO A 28 3.92 -1.36 20.85
CA PRO A 28 4.81 -1.72 19.75
C PRO A 28 4.24 -2.79 18.81
N ALA A 29 3.11 -3.42 19.16
CA ALA A 29 2.36 -4.30 18.27
C ALA A 29 1.60 -3.54 17.17
N ASN A 30 1.41 -2.22 17.32
CA ASN A 30 0.83 -1.38 16.29
C ASN A 30 1.88 -1.15 15.20
N SER A 31 1.78 -1.93 14.15
CA SER A 31 2.77 -1.93 13.09
C SER A 31 2.22 -1.21 11.85
N VAL A 32 3.07 -0.34 11.29
CA VAL A 32 2.94 0.11 9.91
C VAL A 32 4.02 -0.60 9.12
N SER A 33 3.62 -1.41 8.14
CA SER A 33 4.57 -2.21 7.38
C SER A 33 4.24 -2.23 5.90
N VAL A 34 5.27 -2.16 5.06
CA VAL A 34 5.15 -2.41 3.62
C VAL A 34 5.10 -3.92 3.43
N VAL A 35 3.99 -4.42 2.92
CA VAL A 35 3.75 -5.86 2.75
C VAL A 35 4.23 -6.33 1.39
N LYS A 36 4.00 -5.52 0.35
CA LYS A 36 4.33 -5.85 -1.03
C LYS A 36 4.47 -4.58 -1.86
N VAL A 37 5.29 -4.64 -2.90
CA VAL A 37 5.51 -3.53 -3.83
C VAL A 37 5.32 -4.04 -5.25
N PHE A 38 4.57 -3.29 -6.05
CA PHE A 38 4.28 -3.61 -7.44
C PHE A 38 4.72 -2.48 -8.36
N SER A 39 5.05 -2.81 -9.61
CA SER A 39 5.27 -1.82 -10.68
C SER A 39 3.99 -1.51 -11.49
N SER A 40 2.88 -2.19 -11.19
CA SER A 40 1.58 -2.00 -11.84
C SER A 40 0.52 -1.69 -10.80
N GLN A 41 -0.30 -0.66 -11.06
CA GLN A 41 -1.41 -0.26 -10.20
C GLN A 41 -2.47 -1.36 -10.13
N GLU A 42 -2.86 -1.94 -11.27
CA GLU A 42 -3.88 -2.98 -11.35
C GLU A 42 -3.50 -4.21 -10.52
N ALA A 43 -2.22 -4.61 -10.57
CA ALA A 43 -1.71 -5.71 -9.76
C ALA A 43 -1.75 -5.40 -8.25
N ALA A 44 -1.48 -4.14 -7.86
CA ALA A 44 -1.59 -3.70 -6.49
C ALA A 44 -3.05 -3.67 -6.01
N ASP A 45 -3.97 -3.15 -6.83
CA ASP A 45 -5.41 -3.10 -6.53
C ASP A 45 -5.99 -4.50 -6.33
N GLN A 46 -5.67 -5.43 -7.24
CA GLN A 46 -6.09 -6.83 -7.14
C GLN A 46 -5.55 -7.46 -5.85
N GLU A 47 -4.27 -7.28 -5.54
CA GLU A 47 -3.69 -7.84 -4.32
C GLU A 47 -4.26 -7.19 -3.06
N ALA A 48 -4.48 -5.87 -3.01
CA ALA A 48 -4.97 -5.17 -1.81
C ALA A 48 -6.44 -5.49 -1.48
N SER A 49 -7.26 -5.79 -2.51
CA SER A 49 -8.66 -6.17 -2.32
C SER A 49 -8.82 -7.45 -1.49
N ARG A 50 -7.96 -8.45 -1.73
CA ARG A 50 -8.00 -9.76 -1.08
C ARG A 50 -7.77 -9.71 0.46
N PRO A 51 -6.68 -9.12 0.99
CA PRO A 51 -6.44 -9.05 2.43
C PRO A 51 -7.39 -8.07 3.12
N ASN A 52 -7.85 -7.01 2.47
CA ASN A 52 -8.89 -6.15 3.06
C ASN A 52 -10.19 -6.92 3.27
N HIS A 53 -10.64 -7.70 2.28
CA HIS A 53 -11.83 -8.54 2.42
C HIS A 53 -11.66 -9.61 3.52
N VAL A 54 -10.52 -10.30 3.55
CA VAL A 54 -10.25 -11.35 4.56
C VAL A 54 -10.14 -10.79 5.99
N ASN A 55 -9.79 -9.51 6.14
CA ASN A 55 -9.54 -8.88 7.44
C ASN A 55 -10.52 -7.74 7.77
N GLU A 56 -11.68 -7.67 7.11
CA GLU A 56 -12.64 -6.57 7.27
C GLU A 56 -13.09 -6.33 8.72
N ASN A 57 -13.12 -7.38 9.55
CA ASN A 57 -13.52 -7.34 10.96
C ASN A 57 -12.33 -7.33 11.92
N LYS A 58 -11.10 -7.23 11.40
CA LYS A 58 -9.90 -7.10 12.21
C LYS A 58 -9.51 -5.64 12.30
N SER A 59 -8.78 -5.30 13.36
CA SER A 59 -8.22 -3.97 13.54
C SER A 59 -7.00 -3.74 12.64
N CYS A 60 -7.11 -4.02 11.33
CA CYS A 60 -6.06 -3.73 10.37
C CYS A 60 -6.62 -3.38 8.99
N ARG A 61 -5.86 -2.59 8.22
CA ARG A 61 -6.22 -2.12 6.89
C ARG A 61 -5.03 -2.19 5.96
N TYR A 62 -5.27 -2.45 4.69
CA TYR A 62 -4.26 -2.47 3.63
C TYR A 62 -4.56 -1.34 2.65
N ASP A 63 -3.66 -0.36 2.54
CA ASP A 63 -3.78 0.77 1.62
C ASP A 63 -2.65 0.77 0.60
N ILE A 64 -2.92 1.31 -0.59
CA ILE A 64 -1.93 1.44 -1.67
C ILE A 64 -1.37 2.85 -1.65
N TYR A 65 -0.04 2.95 -1.57
CA TYR A 65 0.71 4.19 -1.68
C TYR A 65 1.55 4.18 -2.95
N VAL A 66 1.43 5.26 -3.73
CA VAL A 66 2.32 5.49 -4.87
C VAL A 66 3.65 6.01 -4.34
N THR A 67 4.72 5.29 -4.65
CA THR A 67 6.10 5.63 -4.28
C THR A 67 6.99 5.66 -5.52
N ARG A 68 8.25 6.07 -5.34
CA ARG A 68 9.25 6.20 -6.40
C ARG A 68 10.49 5.41 -6.01
N PHE A 69 11.04 4.67 -6.95
CA PHE A 69 12.34 4.04 -6.77
C PHE A 69 13.47 5.01 -7.09
N ILE A 70 14.39 5.19 -6.13
CA ILE A 70 15.63 5.95 -6.29
C ILE A 70 16.77 4.96 -6.07
N ALA A 71 17.56 4.72 -7.12
CA ALA A 71 18.76 3.88 -7.08
C ALA A 71 19.99 4.68 -6.64
#